data_AF-A0A9E2H712-F1
#
_entry.id   AF-A0A9E2H712-F1
#
_cell.length_a   1.000
_cell.length_b   1.000
_cell.length_c   1.000
_cell.angle_alpha   90.00
_cell.angle_beta   90.00
_cell.angle_gamma   90.00
#
_symmetry.space_group_name_H-M   'P 1'
#
loop_
_entity.id
_entity.type
_entity.pdbx_description
1 polymer ?
#
loop_
_entity_poly.entity_id
_entity_poly.type
_entity_poly.pdbx_seq_one_letter_code
_entity_poly.pdbx_strand_id
1 'polypeptide(L)'
;MAEIWEKSKHANAYKVLESEEAQKIAKEKGLKKVANESPECLECHVTAAKADTKLLEQGYDKKEGVTCEACHGAGSAYKSMAIMKDKAKAIAAGLTEYKDEKAIDAHCVTCHNEKSPTYKEFKFARAWKAVAHLLPKK
;
A
#
# COMPACT_ATOMS: atom_id res chain seq x y z
N MET A 1 15.51 -1.18 -4.33
CA MET A 1 14.25 -0.57 -3.85
C MET A 1 13.06 -1.29 -4.48
N ALA A 2 12.92 -1.26 -5.81
CA ALA A 2 11.82 -1.94 -6.52
C ALA A 2 11.76 -3.47 -6.27
N GLU A 3 12.90 -4.17 -6.32
CA GLU A 3 12.94 -5.63 -6.10
C GLU A 3 12.48 -6.07 -4.70
N ILE A 4 12.64 -5.21 -3.68
CA ILE A 4 12.19 -5.49 -2.31
C ILE A 4 10.66 -5.47 -2.28
N TRP A 5 10.04 -4.48 -2.94
CA TRP A 5 8.60 -4.40 -3.07
C TRP A 5 8.02 -5.56 -3.88
N GLU A 6 8.61 -5.87 -5.03
CA GLU A 6 8.12 -6.90 -5.95
C GLU A 6 8.05 -8.28 -5.28
N LYS A 7 9.02 -8.59 -4.42
CA LYS A 7 9.08 -9.83 -3.63
C LYS A 7 8.24 -9.79 -2.35
N SER A 8 7.65 -8.64 -2.02
CA SER A 8 6.87 -8.46 -0.80
C SER A 8 5.43 -8.97 -0.94
N LYS A 9 4.76 -9.12 0.21
CA LYS A 9 3.33 -9.43 0.24
C LYS A 9 2.46 -8.28 -0.27
N HIS A 10 2.96 -7.04 -0.25
CA HIS A 10 2.21 -5.86 -0.69
C HIS A 10 1.93 -5.89 -2.21
N ALA A 11 2.95 -6.22 -3.03
CA ALA A 11 2.77 -6.42 -4.47
C ALA A 11 1.78 -7.55 -4.82
N ASN A 12 1.57 -8.49 -3.89
CA ASN A 12 0.66 -9.62 -4.05
C ASN A 12 -0.68 -9.42 -3.31
N ALA A 13 -0.91 -8.25 -2.71
CA ALA A 13 -2.07 -8.04 -1.83
C ALA A 13 -3.40 -8.23 -2.58
N TYR A 14 -3.54 -7.68 -3.78
CA TYR A 14 -4.76 -7.88 -4.59
C TYR A 14 -5.00 -9.35 -4.93
N LYS A 15 -3.94 -10.09 -5.29
CA LYS A 15 -4.02 -11.50 -5.64
C LYS A 15 -4.58 -12.37 -4.50
N VAL A 16 -4.33 -11.99 -3.24
CA VAL A 16 -4.94 -12.66 -2.09
C VAL A 16 -6.47 -12.58 -2.13
N LEU A 17 -7.03 -11.46 -2.62
CA LEU A 17 -8.48 -11.30 -2.76
C LEU A 17 -9.09 -12.17 -3.86
N GLU A 18 -8.28 -12.68 -4.79
CA GLU A 18 -8.74 -13.62 -5.82
C GLU A 18 -8.84 -15.06 -5.31
N SER A 19 -8.33 -15.35 -4.11
CA SER A 19 -8.40 -16.68 -3.50
C SER A 19 -9.83 -17.06 -3.09
N GLU A 20 -10.12 -18.36 -3.14
CA GLU A 20 -11.41 -18.91 -2.69
C GLU A 20 -11.74 -18.52 -1.24
N GLU A 21 -10.73 -18.48 -0.38
CA GLU A 21 -10.87 -18.08 1.03
C GLU A 21 -11.38 -16.63 1.15
N ALA A 22 -10.77 -15.69 0.42
CA ALA A 22 -11.21 -14.29 0.43
C ALA A 22 -12.64 -14.14 -0.10
N GLN A 23 -12.99 -14.87 -1.16
CA GLN A 23 -14.33 -14.86 -1.73
C GLN A 23 -15.38 -15.43 -0.78
N LYS A 24 -15.02 -16.50 -0.06
CA LYS A 24 -15.85 -17.08 1.00
C LYS A 24 -16.11 -16.06 2.11
N ILE A 25 -15.07 -15.36 2.59
CA ILE A 25 -15.20 -14.32 3.62
C ILE A 25 -16.12 -13.18 3.15
N ALA A 26 -15.99 -12.72 1.91
CA ALA A 26 -16.85 -11.68 1.36
C ALA A 26 -18.33 -12.11 1.34
N LYS A 27 -18.58 -13.37 0.95
CA LYS A 27 -19.93 -13.96 0.97
C LYS A 27 -20.48 -14.10 2.39
N GLU A 28 -19.69 -14.59 3.34
CA GLU A 28 -20.10 -14.74 4.75
C GLU A 28 -20.40 -13.39 5.41
N LYS A 29 -19.68 -12.34 5.02
CA LYS A 29 -19.96 -10.95 5.43
C LYS A 29 -21.18 -10.33 4.72
N GLY A 30 -21.79 -11.04 3.76
CA GLY A 30 -22.94 -10.54 3.00
C GLY A 30 -22.61 -9.38 2.08
N LEU A 31 -21.36 -9.26 1.61
CA LEU A 31 -20.96 -8.21 0.69
C LEU A 31 -21.66 -8.38 -0.67
N LYS A 32 -22.03 -7.27 -1.29
CA LYS A 32 -22.71 -7.26 -2.60
C LYS A 32 -21.78 -7.67 -3.76
N LYS A 33 -20.47 -7.54 -3.56
CA LYS A 33 -19.44 -7.81 -4.56
C LYS A 33 -18.51 -8.91 -4.06
N VAL A 34 -17.78 -9.50 -5.01
CA VAL A 34 -16.65 -10.39 -4.74
C VAL A 34 -15.55 -9.64 -3.99
N ALA A 35 -14.66 -10.36 -3.29
CA ALA A 35 -13.67 -9.75 -2.40
C ALA A 35 -12.77 -8.73 -3.13
N ASN A 36 -12.27 -9.10 -4.32
CA ASN A 36 -11.42 -8.27 -5.19
C ASN A 36 -12.15 -7.09 -5.89
N GLU A 37 -13.43 -6.87 -5.59
CA GLU A 37 -14.21 -5.72 -6.07
C GLU A 37 -14.94 -4.97 -4.94
N SER A 38 -14.89 -5.52 -3.72
CA SER A 38 -15.54 -4.95 -2.54
C SER A 38 -14.67 -3.84 -1.96
N PRO A 39 -15.17 -2.59 -1.84
CA PRO A 39 -14.42 -1.49 -1.24
C PRO A 39 -13.84 -1.83 0.15
N GLU A 40 -14.57 -2.62 0.93
CA GLU A 40 -14.20 -3.08 2.26
C GLU A 40 -12.91 -3.91 2.26
N CYS A 41 -12.66 -4.68 1.19
CA CYS A 41 -11.44 -5.45 1.02
C CYS A 41 -10.35 -4.63 0.33
N LEU A 42 -10.74 -3.84 -0.68
CA LEU A 42 -9.80 -3.03 -1.48
C LEU A 42 -9.09 -1.96 -0.64
N GLU A 43 -9.73 -1.43 0.41
CA GLU A 43 -9.15 -0.42 1.32
C GLU A 43 -7.73 -0.76 1.80
N CYS A 44 -7.42 -2.04 2.01
CA CYS A 44 -6.11 -2.48 2.50
C CYS A 44 -5.28 -3.26 1.46
N HIS A 45 -5.89 -3.63 0.32
CA HIS A 45 -5.28 -4.55 -0.64
C HIS A 45 -4.86 -3.90 -1.95
N VAL A 46 -5.23 -2.64 -2.19
CA VAL A 46 -4.79 -1.87 -3.36
C VAL A 46 -4.38 -0.46 -2.98
N THR A 47 -3.42 0.11 -3.68
CA THR A 47 -3.14 1.54 -3.62
C THR A 47 -4.33 2.33 -4.12
N ALA A 48 -4.56 3.53 -3.57
CA ALA A 48 -5.57 4.48 -4.08
C ALA A 48 -7.04 3.97 -4.04
N ALA A 49 -7.35 2.97 -3.20
CA ALA A 49 -8.72 2.45 -3.00
C ALA A 49 -9.77 3.52 -2.65
N LYS A 50 -9.33 4.62 -2.03
CA LYS A 50 -10.15 5.77 -1.60
C LYS A 50 -9.90 7.04 -2.43
N ALA A 51 -9.05 6.99 -3.44
CA ALA A 51 -8.76 8.16 -4.27
C ALA A 51 -9.94 8.47 -5.20
N ASP A 52 -10.10 9.75 -5.55
CA ASP A 52 -10.98 10.13 -6.66
C ASP A 52 -10.45 9.49 -7.94
N THR A 53 -11.32 8.84 -8.70
CA THR A 53 -10.96 8.16 -9.96
C THR A 53 -10.35 9.12 -10.97
N LYS A 54 -10.64 10.43 -10.88
CA LYS A 54 -10.02 11.48 -11.70
C LYS A 54 -8.54 11.70 -11.41
N LEU A 55 -8.05 11.25 -10.25
CA LEU A 55 -6.64 11.36 -9.84
C LEU A 55 -5.82 10.14 -10.25
N LEU A 56 -6.45 9.08 -10.75
CA LEU A 56 -5.77 7.87 -11.19
C LEU A 56 -5.17 8.10 -12.59
N GLU A 57 -3.87 7.84 -12.75
CA GLU A 57 -3.24 7.88 -14.08
C GLU A 57 -3.82 6.79 -14.99
N GLN A 58 -3.76 7.00 -16.31
CA GLN A 58 -4.29 6.07 -17.31
C GLN A 58 -3.71 4.64 -17.23
N GLY A 59 -2.57 4.46 -16.55
CA GLY A 59 -1.92 3.16 -16.34
C GLY A 59 -2.18 2.53 -14.97
N TYR A 60 -3.02 3.12 -14.11
CA TYR A 60 -3.32 2.54 -12.80
C TYR A 60 -4.03 1.18 -12.95
N ASP A 61 -3.45 0.14 -12.36
CA ASP A 61 -4.08 -1.17 -12.25
C ASP A 61 -4.13 -1.62 -10.78
N LYS A 62 -5.36 -1.77 -10.26
CA LYS A 62 -5.59 -2.27 -8.91
C LYS A 62 -4.96 -3.66 -8.67
N LYS A 63 -4.68 -4.43 -9.73
CA LYS A 63 -4.03 -5.75 -9.66
C LYS A 63 -2.57 -5.68 -9.21
N GLU A 64 -1.93 -4.51 -9.29
CA GLU A 64 -0.59 -4.29 -8.72
C GLU A 64 -0.57 -4.31 -7.19
N GLY A 65 -1.75 -4.38 -6.56
CA GLY A 65 -1.89 -4.47 -5.11
C GLY A 65 -1.46 -3.19 -4.41
N VAL A 66 -0.77 -3.35 -3.29
CA VAL A 66 -0.23 -2.22 -2.52
C VAL A 66 1.12 -1.85 -3.13
N THR A 67 1.15 -0.72 -3.83
CA THR A 67 2.30 -0.17 -4.57
C THR A 67 3.08 0.85 -3.73
N CYS A 68 4.16 1.39 -4.30
CA CYS A 68 5.04 2.40 -3.69
C CYS A 68 4.26 3.58 -3.08
N GLU A 69 3.23 4.04 -3.76
CA GLU A 69 2.48 5.25 -3.41
C GLU A 69 1.59 5.09 -2.18
N ALA A 70 1.29 3.85 -1.77
CA ALA A 70 0.57 3.60 -0.52
C ALA A 70 1.35 4.12 0.70
N CYS A 71 2.67 3.97 0.67
CA CYS A 71 3.56 4.45 1.74
C CYS A 71 4.20 5.81 1.40
N HIS A 72 4.48 6.09 0.13
CA HIS A 72 5.24 7.25 -0.32
C HIS A 72 4.40 8.41 -0.87
N GLY A 73 3.08 8.27 -0.95
CA GLY A 73 2.20 9.27 -1.55
C GLY A 73 2.19 9.21 -3.07
N ALA A 74 1.32 10.01 -3.71
CA ALA A 74 1.17 10.04 -5.15
C ALA A 74 2.44 10.58 -5.84
N GLY A 75 3.04 9.76 -6.69
CA GLY A 75 4.33 10.00 -7.34
C GLY A 75 4.29 10.83 -8.60
N SER A 76 3.12 11.10 -9.17
CA SER A 76 2.98 11.83 -10.44
C SER A 76 3.71 13.18 -10.45
N ALA A 77 3.72 13.89 -9.31
CA ALA A 77 4.36 15.19 -9.16
C ALA A 77 5.86 15.15 -8.81
N TYR A 78 6.38 14.03 -8.30
CA TYR A 78 7.80 13.91 -7.92
C TYR A 78 8.58 12.84 -8.69
N LYS A 79 7.95 12.13 -9.65
CA LYS A 79 8.60 11.05 -10.44
C LYS A 79 9.73 11.53 -11.34
N SER A 80 9.77 12.82 -11.69
CA SER A 80 10.85 13.37 -12.52
C SER A 80 12.17 13.37 -11.77
N MET A 81 13.27 13.00 -12.44
CA MET A 81 14.60 12.94 -11.80
C MET A 81 15.07 14.28 -11.24
N ALA A 82 14.60 15.40 -11.81
CA ALA A 82 14.91 16.74 -11.33
C ALA A 82 14.29 17.05 -9.96
N ILE A 83 13.15 16.42 -9.64
CA ILE A 83 12.46 16.56 -8.35
C ILE A 83 12.86 15.42 -7.41
N MET A 84 12.80 14.16 -7.87
CA MET A 84 13.05 12.96 -7.05
C MET A 84 14.40 12.96 -6.34
N LYS A 85 15.47 13.45 -7.00
CA LYS A 85 16.82 13.48 -6.41
C LYS A 85 16.98 14.54 -5.32
N ASP A 86 16.13 15.56 -5.33
CA ASP A 86 16.10 16.62 -4.32
C ASP A 86 15.00 16.29 -3.32
N LYS A 87 15.41 15.74 -2.18
CA LYS A 87 14.50 15.30 -1.12
C LYS A 87 13.51 16.39 -0.71
N ALA A 88 13.95 17.64 -0.58
CA ALA A 88 13.08 18.73 -0.15
C ALA A 88 12.00 19.02 -1.22
N LYS A 89 12.40 19.02 -2.50
CA LYS A 89 11.45 19.19 -3.61
C LYS A 89 10.49 18.00 -3.72
N ALA A 90 10.97 16.78 -3.55
CA ALA A 90 10.12 15.59 -3.60
C ALA A 90 9.06 15.62 -2.49
N ILE A 91 9.45 15.97 -1.26
CA ILE A 91 8.51 16.12 -0.13
C ILE A 91 7.50 17.23 -0.42
N ALA A 92 7.96 18.39 -0.88
CA ALA A 92 7.09 19.51 -1.25
C ALA A 92 6.10 19.15 -2.39
N ALA A 93 6.48 18.20 -3.26
CA ALA A 93 5.65 17.71 -4.35
C ALA A 93 4.78 16.50 -3.97
N GLY A 94 4.76 16.07 -2.71
CA GLY A 94 3.83 15.03 -2.22
C GLY A 94 4.47 13.72 -1.77
N LEU A 95 5.81 13.60 -1.79
CA LEU A 95 6.49 12.46 -1.20
C LEU A 95 6.24 12.43 0.30
N THR A 96 5.72 11.31 0.79
CA THR A 96 5.54 11.07 2.22
C THR A 96 6.87 10.71 2.86
N GLU A 97 7.30 11.55 3.80
CA GLU A 97 8.42 11.28 4.69
C GLU A 97 7.91 10.95 6.11
N TYR A 98 8.40 9.84 6.65
CA TYR A 98 8.18 9.47 8.03
C TYR A 98 9.30 10.01 8.92
N LYS A 99 8.92 10.68 10.00
CA LYS A 99 9.88 11.33 10.92
C LYS A 99 10.63 10.33 11.80
N ASP A 100 9.97 9.24 12.15
CA ASP A 100 10.49 8.20 13.06
C ASP A 100 9.76 6.87 12.83
N GLU A 101 10.24 5.80 13.49
CA GLU A 101 9.62 4.48 13.42
C GLU A 101 8.17 4.46 13.89
N LYS A 102 7.80 5.35 14.83
CA LYS A 102 6.43 5.43 15.36
C LYS A 102 5.45 5.95 14.32
N ALA A 103 5.87 6.92 13.50
CA ALA A 103 5.08 7.41 12.38
C ALA A 103 4.89 6.33 11.29
N ILE A 104 5.91 5.50 11.06
CA ILE A 104 5.82 4.35 10.15
C ILE A 104 4.85 3.31 10.72
N ASP A 105 4.99 2.94 11.99
CA ASP A 105 4.11 1.98 12.65
C ASP A 105 2.65 2.44 12.63
N ALA A 106 2.40 3.70 12.95
CA ALA A 106 1.08 4.31 12.88
C ALA A 106 0.46 4.20 11.48
N HIS A 107 1.26 4.29 10.42
CA HIS A 107 0.80 4.07 9.06
C HIS A 107 0.57 2.58 8.76
N CYS A 108 1.46 1.67 9.19
CA CYS A 108 1.31 0.24 8.99
C CYS A 108 -0.01 -0.29 9.60
N VAL A 109 -0.37 0.17 10.80
CA VAL A 109 -1.59 -0.28 11.48
C VAL A 109 -2.87 0.31 10.89
N THR A 110 -2.81 1.18 9.88
CA THR A 110 -4.02 1.59 9.14
C THR A 110 -4.65 0.44 8.35
N CYS A 111 -3.82 -0.53 7.93
CA CYS A 111 -4.24 -1.75 7.26
C CYS A 111 -4.03 -3.00 8.13
N HIS A 112 -2.94 -3.05 8.90
CA HIS A 112 -2.63 -4.17 9.79
C HIS A 112 -3.37 -4.05 11.13
N ASN A 113 -4.70 -4.15 11.09
CA ASN A 113 -5.58 -4.02 12.26
C ASN A 113 -6.78 -4.99 12.21
N GLU A 114 -7.59 -4.95 13.27
CA GLU A 114 -8.74 -5.82 13.50
C GLU A 114 -9.90 -5.66 12.50
N LYS A 115 -9.88 -4.63 11.64
CA LYS A 115 -10.86 -4.54 10.54
C LYS A 115 -10.66 -5.65 9.51
N SER A 116 -9.43 -6.15 9.38
CA SER A 116 -9.17 -7.29 8.53
C SER A 116 -9.77 -8.56 9.14
N PRO A 117 -10.62 -9.30 8.42
CA PRO A 117 -11.24 -10.52 8.93
C PRO A 117 -10.23 -11.64 9.24
N THR A 118 -9.02 -11.56 8.68
CA THR A 118 -7.93 -12.52 8.91
C THR A 118 -6.81 -11.91 9.74
N TYR A 119 -7.11 -10.82 10.47
CA TYR A 119 -6.14 -10.13 11.31
C TYR A 119 -5.44 -11.09 12.28
N LYS A 120 -4.13 -10.93 12.37
CA LYS A 120 -3.25 -11.55 13.36
C LYS A 120 -2.38 -10.46 13.93
N GLU A 121 -1.90 -10.66 15.16
CA GLU A 121 -0.98 -9.75 15.85
C GLU A 121 0.11 -9.21 14.90
N PHE A 122 0.12 -7.89 14.71
CA PHE A 122 1.09 -7.23 13.84
C PHE A 122 2.37 -6.92 14.61
N LYS A 123 3.49 -7.52 14.17
CA LYS A 123 4.81 -7.32 14.78
C LYS A 123 5.62 -6.34 13.94
N PHE A 124 5.47 -5.05 14.21
CA PHE A 124 6.09 -3.96 13.45
C PHE A 124 7.59 -4.18 13.20
N ALA A 125 8.38 -4.42 14.24
CA ALA A 125 9.84 -4.58 14.10
C ALA A 125 10.25 -5.72 13.15
N ARG A 126 9.45 -6.80 13.06
CA ARG A 126 9.68 -7.90 12.12
C ARG A 126 9.21 -7.54 10.71
N ALA A 127 8.02 -6.96 10.60
CA ALA A 127 7.44 -6.59 9.32
C ALA A 127 8.28 -5.51 8.61
N TRP A 128 8.71 -4.49 9.36
CA TRP A 128 9.54 -3.40 8.86
C TRP A 128 10.85 -3.91 8.24
N LYS A 129 11.55 -4.84 8.90
CA LYS A 129 12.77 -5.46 8.37
C LYS A 129 12.58 -6.15 7.02
N ALA A 130 11.37 -6.60 6.69
CA ALA A 130 11.10 -7.27 5.42
C ALA A 130 10.84 -6.30 4.25
N VAL A 131 10.50 -5.04 4.54
CA VAL A 131 10.09 -4.06 3.52
C VAL A 131 10.98 -2.81 3.49
N ALA A 132 11.72 -2.53 4.56
CA ALA A 132 12.57 -1.35 4.66
C ALA A 132 13.61 -1.31 3.52
N HIS A 133 13.58 -0.22 2.76
CA HIS A 133 14.51 0.04 1.67
C HIS A 133 15.07 1.46 1.78
N LEU A 134 15.99 1.62 2.74
CA LEU A 134 16.56 2.92 3.05
C LEU A 134 17.39 3.46 1.87
N LEU A 135 17.36 4.78 1.68
CA LEU A 135 18.27 5.44 0.74
C LEU A 135 19.72 5.12 1.15
N PRO A 136 20.63 4.90 0.17
CA PRO A 136 22.05 4.73 0.46
C PRO A 136 22.57 5.90 1.29
N LYS A 137 23.43 5.62 2.27
CA LYS A 137 24.16 6.69 2.97
C LYS A 137 25.05 7.38 1.94
N LYS A 138 24.95 8.72 1.88
CA LYS A 138 25.84 9.57 1.08
C LYS A 138 27.27 9.48 1.59
#